data_AF-A0A7Z9G4M2-F1
#
_entry.id   AF-A0A7Z9G4M2-F1
#
_cell.length_a   1.000
_cell.length_b   1.000
_cell.length_c   1.000
_cell.angle_alpha   90.00
_cell.angle_beta   90.00
_cell.angle_gamma   90.00
#
_symmetry.space_group_name_H-M   'P 1'
#
loop_
_entity.id
_entity.type
_entity.pdbx_description
1 polymer ?
#
loop_
_entity_poly.entity_id
_entity_poly.type
_entity_poly.pdbx_seq_one_letter_code
_entity_poly.pdbx_strand_id
1 'polypeptide(L)'
;MKIKLTLDKRQVEYDAHPGEILIECLRRHGCFSVKRGCQDGNCGTCLVQINGQVVNSYLMLVAQADGAQIITAAGVGNLDN
;
A
#
# COMPACT_ATOMS: atom_id res chain seq x y z
N MET A 1 -2.40 -15.97 3.45
CA MET A 1 -0.99 -16.12 3.01
C MET A 1 -0.20 -15.01 3.66
N LYS A 2 1.05 -15.28 4.02
CA LYS A 2 1.93 -14.27 4.61
C LYS A 2 2.67 -13.54 3.51
N ILE A 3 2.65 -12.22 3.54
CA ILE A 3 3.46 -11.37 2.67
C ILE A 3 4.37 -10.50 3.53
N LYS A 4 5.56 -10.21 3.02
CA LYS A 4 6.53 -9.34 3.67
C LYS A 4 6.66 -8.06 2.87
N LEU A 5 6.49 -6.92 3.52
CA LEU A 5 6.55 -5.61 2.87
C LEU A 5 7.52 -4.71 3.63
N THR A 6 8.14 -3.76 2.92
CA THR A 6 8.78 -2.62 3.57
C THR A 6 7.84 -1.42 3.44
N LEU A 7 7.00 -1.18 4.44
CA LEU A 7 5.99 -0.12 4.47
C LEU A 7 6.54 1.11 5.21
N ASP A 8 6.62 2.26 4.53
CA ASP A 8 7.08 3.52 5.12
C ASP A 8 8.41 3.36 5.89
N LYS A 9 9.37 2.65 5.27
CA LYS A 9 10.70 2.27 5.81
C LYS A 9 10.69 1.25 6.97
N ARG A 10 9.55 0.67 7.31
CA ARG A 10 9.41 -0.38 8.34
C ARG A 10 9.13 -1.73 7.69
N GLN A 11 9.83 -2.77 8.14
CA GLN A 11 9.50 -4.13 7.72
C GLN A 11 8.25 -4.61 8.44
N VAL A 12 7.27 -5.10 7.68
CA VAL A 12 6.00 -5.63 8.20
C VAL A 12 5.70 -6.97 7.53
N GLU A 13 5.07 -7.87 8.28
CA GLU A 13 4.52 -9.12 7.76
C GLU A 13 3.00 -9.08 7.95
N TYR A 14 2.26 -9.28 6.86
CA TYR A 14 0.80 -9.24 6.87
C TYR A 14 0.23 -10.58 6.43
N ASP A 15 -0.81 -11.04 7.12
CA ASP A 15 -1.66 -12.10 6.60
C ASP A 15 -2.71 -11.51 5.67
N ALA A 16 -2.75 -12.01 4.43
CA ALA A 16 -3.61 -11.52 3.36
C ALA A 16 -4.14 -12.67 2.50
N HIS A 17 -5.31 -12.49 1.89
CA HIS A 17 -5.81 -13.45 0.91
C HIS A 17 -5.12 -13.19 -0.44
N PRO A 18 -4.68 -14.20 -1.23
CA PRO A 18 -3.95 -13.96 -2.49
C PRO A 18 -4.70 -13.08 -3.49
N GLY A 19 -6.03 -13.19 -3.51
CA GLY A 19 -6.93 -12.35 -4.33
C GLY A 19 -7.39 -11.05 -3.68
N GLU A 20 -6.88 -10.70 -2.49
CA GLU A 20 -7.18 -9.42 -1.84
C GLU A 20 -6.44 -8.28 -2.55
N ILE A 21 -7.12 -7.14 -2.68
CA ILE A 21 -6.56 -5.93 -3.26
C ILE A 21 -5.65 -5.24 -2.23
N LEU A 22 -4.54 -4.67 -2.68
CA LEU A 22 -3.51 -4.08 -1.81
C LEU A 22 -4.09 -3.03 -0.83
N ILE A 23 -4.99 -2.14 -1.28
CA ILE A 23 -5.60 -1.15 -0.39
C ILE A 23 -6.38 -1.79 0.77
N GLU A 24 -7.12 -2.87 0.51
CA GLU A 24 -7.93 -3.54 1.54
C GLU A 24 -7.02 -4.17 2.60
N CYS A 25 -5.96 -4.85 2.16
CA CYS A 25 -4.97 -5.42 3.07
C CYS A 25 -4.30 -4.33 3.92
N LEU A 26 -3.79 -3.26 3.30
CA LEU A 26 -3.14 -2.16 4.01
C LEU A 26 -4.06 -1.54 5.07
N ARG A 27 -5.31 -1.27 4.72
CA ARG A 27 -6.28 -0.66 5.64
C ARG A 27 -6.71 -1.62 6.75
N ARG A 28 -6.87 -2.91 6.46
CA ARG A 28 -7.18 -3.94 7.46
C ARG A 28 -6.08 -4.06 8.52
N HIS A 29 -4.83 -3.81 8.13
CA HIS A 29 -3.67 -3.74 9.03
C HIS A 29 -3.40 -2.33 9.59
N GLY A 30 -4.38 -1.43 9.54
CA GLY A 30 -4.33 -0.12 10.21
C GLY A 30 -3.65 1.00 9.42
N CYS A 31 -3.25 0.76 8.16
CA CYS A 31 -2.66 1.78 7.31
C CYS A 31 -3.75 2.64 6.65
N PHE A 32 -4.26 3.62 7.41
CA PHE A 32 -5.34 4.51 6.97
C PHE A 32 -4.86 5.77 6.23
N SER A 33 -3.55 5.93 6.03
CA SER A 33 -2.98 6.99 5.20
C SER A 33 -3.39 6.83 3.75
N VAL A 34 -3.48 5.57 3.27
CA VAL A 34 -4.06 5.22 1.97
C VAL A 34 -5.59 5.28 2.07
N LYS A 35 -6.19 6.19 1.32
CA LYS A 35 -7.64 6.44 1.38
C LYS A 35 -8.36 5.64 0.30
N ARG A 36 -9.58 5.21 0.63
CA ARG A 36 -10.50 4.60 -0.33
C ARG A 36 -11.27 5.73 -1.01
N GLY A 37 -11.27 5.75 -2.34
CA GLY A 37 -11.97 6.74 -3.14
C GLY A 37 -12.89 6.09 -4.17
N CYS A 38 -12.77 6.53 -5.42
CA CYS A 38 -13.64 6.17 -6.55
C CYS A 38 -13.61 4.70 -6.98
N GLN A 39 -12.57 3.93 -6.62
CA GLN A 39 -12.42 2.51 -7.01
C GLN A 39 -12.40 2.26 -8.54
N ASP A 40 -12.15 3.29 -9.35
CA ASP A 40 -11.95 3.19 -10.80
C ASP A 40 -10.59 3.77 -11.25
N GLY A 41 -9.78 4.25 -10.30
CA GLY A 41 -8.46 4.84 -10.55
C GLY A 41 -8.45 6.33 -10.87
N ASN A 42 -9.61 6.99 -10.92
CA ASN A 42 -9.72 8.37 -11.41
C ASN A 42 -9.41 9.46 -10.35
N CYS A 43 -9.52 9.15 -9.04
CA CYS A 43 -9.39 10.15 -7.98
C CYS A 43 -8.01 10.24 -7.31
N GLY A 44 -7.10 9.27 -7.55
CA GLY A 44 -5.74 9.26 -6.99
C GLY A 44 -5.63 9.12 -5.46
N THR A 45 -6.72 8.97 -4.71
CA THR A 45 -6.69 8.90 -3.23
C THR A 45 -6.04 7.63 -2.67
N CYS A 46 -5.94 6.58 -3.50
CA CYS A 46 -5.33 5.30 -3.17
C CYS A 46 -3.89 5.16 -3.71
N LEU A 47 -3.26 6.26 -4.14
CA LEU A 47 -1.90 6.22 -4.65
C LEU A 47 -0.90 5.82 -3.56
N VAL A 48 -0.01 4.92 -3.94
CA VAL A 48 1.17 4.50 -3.17
C VAL A 48 2.35 4.41 -4.12
N GLN A 49 3.56 4.57 -3.60
CA GLN A 49 4.77 4.30 -4.37
C GLN A 49 5.25 2.89 -4.06
N ILE A 50 5.42 2.06 -5.08
CA ILE A 50 5.92 0.69 -4.99
C ILE A 50 7.23 0.61 -5.76
N ASN A 51 8.33 0.31 -5.06
CA ASN A 51 9.67 0.21 -5.65
C ASN A 51 10.05 1.40 -6.54
N GLY A 52 9.65 2.62 -6.16
CA GLY A 52 9.92 3.84 -6.95
C GLY A 52 8.81 4.26 -7.91
N GLN A 53 7.81 3.42 -8.18
CA GLN A 53 6.73 3.73 -9.13
C GLN A 53 5.42 4.05 -8.42
N VAL A 54 4.74 5.11 -8.88
CA VAL A 54 3.44 5.52 -8.34
C VAL A 54 2.34 4.64 -8.94
N VAL A 55 1.57 3.96 -8.09
CA VAL A 55 0.55 2.98 -8.48
C VAL A 55 -0.73 3.21 -7.69
N ASN A 56 -1.88 3.01 -8.35
CA ASN A 56 -3.18 2.92 -7.68
C ASN A 56 -3.27 1.59 -6.92
N SER A 57 -3.20 1.62 -5.59
CA SER A 57 -3.28 0.40 -4.76
C SER A 57 -4.58 -0.37 -4.90
N TYR A 58 -5.65 0.24 -5.42
CA TYR A 58 -6.90 -0.44 -5.74
C TYR A 58 -6.80 -1.36 -6.99
N LEU A 59 -5.84 -1.12 -7.88
CA LEU A 59 -5.68 -1.89 -9.13
C LEU A 59 -4.63 -3.00 -9.02
N MET A 60 -4.13 -3.29 -7.82
CA MET A 60 -3.06 -4.25 -7.59
C MET A 60 -3.47 -5.28 -6.55
N LEU A 61 -3.16 -6.55 -6.82
CA LEU A 61 -3.33 -7.63 -5.84
C LEU A 61 -2.22 -7.57 -4.80
N VAL A 62 -2.56 -7.87 -3.56
CA VAL A 62 -1.63 -7.86 -2.45
C VAL A 62 -0.51 -8.89 -2.63
N ALA A 63 -0.79 -10.02 -3.28
CA ALA A 63 0.19 -11.04 -3.60
C ALA A 63 1.29 -10.55 -4.53
N GLN A 64 1.01 -9.55 -5.39
CA GLN A 64 2.01 -8.95 -6.29
C GLN A 64 2.96 -8.01 -5.54
N ALA A 65 2.59 -7.58 -4.34
CA ALA A 65 3.39 -6.66 -3.54
C ALA A 65 4.37 -7.38 -2.61
N ASP A 66 4.35 -8.72 -2.54
CA ASP A 66 5.24 -9.47 -1.66
C ASP A 66 6.72 -9.17 -1.96
N GLY A 67 7.47 -8.83 -0.91
CA GLY A 67 8.85 -8.37 -0.96
C GLY A 67 9.05 -6.90 -1.37
N ALA A 68 7.99 -6.17 -1.74
CA ALA A 68 8.12 -4.81 -2.26
C ALA A 68 8.31 -3.75 -1.16
N GLN A 69 8.92 -2.63 -1.55
CA GLN A 69 8.96 -1.41 -0.77
C GLN A 69 7.75 -0.54 -1.14
N ILE A 70 6.91 -0.23 -0.15
CA ILE A 70 5.73 0.61 -0.28
C ILE A 70 5.94 1.89 0.52
N ILE A 71 5.76 3.04 -0.12
CA ILE A 71 5.70 4.35 0.52
C ILE A 71 4.27 4.88 0.36
N THR A 72 3.60 5.14 1.47
CA THR A 72 2.28 5.73 1.53
C THR A 72 2.39 7.24 1.70
N ALA A 73 1.27 7.96 1.59
CA ALA A 73 1.24 9.40 1.86
C ALA A 73 1.84 9.78 3.23
N ALA A 74 1.73 8.91 4.25
CA ALA A 74 2.33 9.15 5.56
C ALA A 74 3.87 9.01 5.57
N GLY A 75 4.45 8.32 4.59
CA GLY A 75 5.89 8.14 4.44
C GLY A 75 6.58 9.17 3.54
N VAL A 76 5.83 10.01 2.81
CA VAL A 76 6.36 10.99 1.84
C VAL A 76 6.99 12.24 2.51
N GLY A 77 6.86 12.40 3.82
CA GLY A 77 7.59 13.43 4.56
C GLY A 77 7.30 13.40 6.04
N ASN A 78 8.37 13.36 6.86
CA ASN A 78 8.32 13.89 8.22
C ASN A 78 8.83 15.33 8.16
N LEU A 79 8.34 16.20 9.05
CA LEU A 79 8.71 17.62 9.19
C LEU A 79 10.18 17.87 9.61
N ASP A 80 11.06 16.88 9.46
CA ASP A 80 12.45 16.91 9.92
C ASP A 80 13.47 17.09 8.77
N ASN A 81 13.06 17.68 7.64
CA ASN A 81 13.97 18.01 6.54
C ASN A 81 14.56 19.41 6.68
#